data_AF-A0A357Z7V8-F1
#
_entry.id   AF-A0A357Z7V8-F1
#
_cell.length_a   1.000
_cell.length_b   1.000
_cell.length_c   1.000
_cell.angle_alpha   90.00
_cell.angle_beta   90.00
_cell.angle_gamma   90.00
#
_symmetry.space_group_name_H-M   'P 1'
#
loop_
_entity.id
_entity.type
_entity.pdbx_description
1 polymer ?
#
loop_
_entity_poly.entity_id
_entity_poly.type
_entity_poly.pdbx_seq_one_letter_code
_entity_poly.pdbx_strand_id
1 'polypeptide(L)'
;MRFTFVLFLCVISHQLVIGQASQNWHWKDYATDSVHGISLHKAYKLIATLPQKASPVIVAVIDGGIDTNHVALKNLLWTNAKEIPNNNVDDDKNGYVDDLHGWNFLGGKDGRNIDKAAAEMTRIYHRYKNVYDGKQIDTNQLNAKEKDTYLIWKQTANEINVAENDLGALQYIKMASNAIKKMGAILLKELPDSNFTTSTLESYQPIGRVTLDTKMAYLRAVKILGIEKESTYPEVVKDLEEYV
;
A
#
# COMPACT_ATOMS: atom_id res chain seq x y z
N MET A 1 -45.74 -65.20 24.27
CA MET A 1 -44.85 -64.23 24.97
C MET A 1 -44.26 -63.31 23.90
N ARG A 2 -44.55 -62.00 23.95
CA ARG A 2 -44.07 -61.02 22.95
C ARG A 2 -42.60 -60.67 23.25
N PHE A 3 -41.72 -60.85 22.27
CA PHE A 3 -40.33 -60.38 22.36
C PHE A 3 -40.28 -58.92 21.90
N THR A 4 -39.99 -58.00 22.82
CA THR A 4 -39.75 -56.59 22.52
C THR A 4 -38.27 -56.42 22.20
N PHE A 5 -37.93 -56.11 20.95
CA PHE A 5 -36.57 -55.79 20.53
C PHE A 5 -36.34 -54.29 20.76
N VAL A 6 -35.44 -53.93 21.67
CA VAL A 6 -35.04 -52.53 21.89
C VAL A 6 -33.89 -52.21 20.96
N LEU A 7 -34.14 -51.38 19.94
CA LEU A 7 -33.12 -50.90 19.02
C LEU A 7 -32.33 -49.78 19.71
N PHE A 8 -31.07 -50.05 20.09
CA PHE A 8 -30.17 -49.01 20.61
C PHE A 8 -29.59 -48.22 19.42
N LEU A 9 -30.16 -47.05 19.14
CA LEU A 9 -29.62 -46.13 18.14
C LEU A 9 -28.40 -45.42 18.75
N CYS A 10 -27.19 -45.88 18.41
CA CYS A 10 -25.95 -45.19 18.76
C CYS A 10 -25.81 -43.95 17.86
N VAL A 11 -26.15 -42.77 18.38
CA VAL A 11 -25.95 -41.50 17.69
C VAL A 11 -24.46 -41.15 17.77
N ILE A 12 -23.70 -41.50 16.74
CA ILE A 12 -22.33 -41.00 16.55
C ILE A 12 -22.44 -39.54 16.11
N SER A 13 -22.38 -38.64 17.08
CA SER A 13 -22.22 -37.21 16.82
C SER A 13 -20.87 -37.00 16.14
N HIS A 14 -20.87 -36.78 14.84
CA HIS A 14 -19.71 -36.23 14.15
C HIS A 14 -19.60 -34.78 14.59
N GLN A 15 -18.76 -34.51 15.58
CA GLN A 15 -18.26 -33.15 15.76
C GLN A 15 -17.53 -32.81 14.45
N LEU A 16 -18.11 -31.87 13.69
CA LEU A 16 -17.38 -31.19 12.64
C LEU A 16 -16.25 -30.42 13.33
N VAL A 17 -15.09 -31.07 13.47
CA VAL A 17 -13.86 -30.36 13.75
C VAL A 17 -13.56 -29.59 12.48
N ILE A 18 -13.97 -28.32 12.44
CA ILE A 18 -13.41 -27.37 11.48
C ILE A 18 -11.93 -27.27 11.88
N GLY A 19 -11.12 -28.15 11.30
CA GLY A 19 -9.72 -28.31 11.63
C GLY A 19 -8.99 -27.04 11.29
N GLN A 20 -8.77 -26.20 12.29
CA GLN A 20 -7.71 -25.21 12.21
C GLN A 20 -6.44 -25.98 11.83
N ALA A 21 -5.81 -25.61 10.72
CA ALA A 21 -4.60 -26.27 10.28
C ALA A 21 -3.64 -26.34 11.47
N SER A 22 -3.11 -27.54 11.74
CA SER A 22 -2.20 -27.74 12.86
C SER A 22 -1.11 -26.67 12.81
N GLN A 23 -0.75 -26.09 13.96
CA GLN A 23 0.31 -25.09 14.02
C GLN A 23 1.53 -25.57 13.22
N ASN A 24 2.09 -24.69 12.38
CA ASN A 24 3.22 -24.97 11.50
C ASN A 24 2.99 -26.10 10.47
N TRP A 25 1.76 -26.32 10.00
CA TRP A 25 1.46 -27.32 8.96
C TRP A 25 2.37 -27.17 7.74
N HIS A 26 2.69 -25.93 7.36
CA HIS A 26 3.53 -25.64 6.20
C HIS A 26 4.98 -26.11 6.40
N TRP A 27 5.44 -26.45 7.61
CA TRP A 27 6.77 -27.02 7.86
C TRP A 27 6.84 -28.54 7.66
N LYS A 28 5.70 -29.22 7.59
CA LYS A 28 5.60 -30.69 7.60
C LYS A 28 6.10 -31.34 6.30
N ASP A 29 6.39 -32.62 6.35
CA ASP A 29 6.71 -33.47 5.20
C ASP A 29 5.57 -34.47 4.98
N TYR A 30 5.13 -34.62 3.73
CA TYR A 30 3.97 -35.46 3.43
C TYR A 30 4.20 -36.94 3.76
N ALA A 31 5.40 -37.46 3.55
CA ALA A 31 5.69 -38.87 3.78
C ALA A 31 5.71 -39.23 5.27
N THR A 32 6.04 -38.29 6.16
CA THR A 32 6.09 -38.52 7.60
C THR A 32 4.85 -38.08 8.35
N ASP A 33 4.25 -36.96 7.92
CA ASP A 33 3.16 -36.31 8.65
C ASP A 33 1.81 -36.43 7.95
N SER A 34 1.75 -36.97 6.73
CA SER A 34 0.57 -36.99 5.85
C SER A 34 -0.03 -35.58 5.60
N VAL A 35 0.79 -34.54 5.69
CA VAL A 35 0.44 -33.14 5.45
C VAL A 35 1.39 -32.54 4.42
N HIS A 36 0.85 -31.92 3.37
CA HIS A 36 1.64 -31.23 2.35
C HIS A 36 2.22 -29.93 2.91
N GLY A 37 3.47 -29.97 3.36
CA GLY A 37 4.28 -28.79 3.70
C GLY A 37 5.58 -28.74 2.90
N ILE A 38 6.44 -27.77 3.21
CA ILE A 38 7.73 -27.55 2.51
C ILE A 38 8.85 -28.48 2.99
N SER A 39 8.56 -29.43 3.88
CA SER A 39 9.55 -30.37 4.43
C SER A 39 10.74 -29.67 5.12
N LEU A 40 10.46 -28.62 5.90
CA LEU A 40 11.46 -27.69 6.45
C LEU A 40 12.58 -28.41 7.23
N HIS A 41 12.21 -29.29 8.15
CA HIS A 41 13.18 -30.00 9.00
C HIS A 41 14.08 -30.95 8.20
N LYS A 42 13.55 -31.55 7.13
CA LYS A 42 14.31 -32.41 6.24
C LYS A 42 15.34 -31.60 5.45
N ALA A 43 14.94 -30.42 4.97
CA ALA A 43 15.85 -29.48 4.32
C ALA A 43 16.98 -29.02 5.27
N TYR A 44 16.66 -28.65 6.52
CA TYR A 44 17.69 -28.28 7.50
C TYR A 44 18.66 -29.41 7.83
N LYS A 45 18.17 -30.65 7.99
CA LYS A 45 19.06 -31.82 8.19
C LYS A 45 19.97 -32.04 6.99
N LEU A 46 19.47 -31.88 5.77
CA LEU A 46 20.27 -32.00 4.56
C LEU A 46 21.33 -30.89 4.48
N ILE A 47 20.93 -29.62 4.70
CA ILE A 47 21.86 -28.48 4.63
C ILE A 47 22.98 -28.63 5.65
N ALA A 48 22.70 -29.16 6.84
CA ALA A 48 23.70 -29.40 7.88
C ALA A 48 24.76 -30.46 7.51
N THR A 49 24.50 -31.33 6.53
CA THR A 49 25.49 -32.31 6.05
C THR A 49 26.31 -31.80 4.87
N LEU A 50 25.91 -30.67 4.28
CA LEU A 50 26.63 -30.10 3.15
C LEU A 50 27.96 -29.49 3.61
N PRO A 51 29.04 -29.65 2.84
CA PRO A 51 30.35 -29.07 3.19
C PRO A 51 30.42 -27.56 2.88
N GLN A 52 29.38 -26.98 2.27
CA GLN A 52 29.35 -25.56 1.93
C GLN A 52 29.15 -24.70 3.18
N LYS A 53 29.93 -23.63 3.28
CA LYS A 53 29.74 -22.62 4.31
C LYS A 53 28.52 -21.76 3.99
N ALA A 54 27.67 -21.54 4.99
CA ALA A 54 26.52 -20.64 4.87
C ALA A 54 27.01 -19.23 4.48
N SER A 55 26.33 -18.64 3.50
CA SER A 55 26.55 -17.26 3.05
C SER A 55 25.26 -16.47 3.25
N PRO A 56 25.31 -15.27 3.85
CA PRO A 56 24.13 -14.41 3.95
C PRO A 56 23.58 -14.08 2.55
N VAL A 57 22.25 -14.16 2.42
CA VAL A 57 21.53 -13.77 1.20
C VAL A 57 20.61 -12.61 1.57
N ILE A 58 20.67 -11.53 0.79
CA ILE A 58 19.74 -10.40 0.92
C ILE A 58 18.49 -10.72 0.10
N VAL A 59 17.32 -10.65 0.74
CA VAL A 59 16.02 -10.90 0.12
C VAL A 59 15.19 -9.62 0.21
N ALA A 60 14.78 -9.07 -0.94
CA ALA A 60 13.87 -7.94 -0.99
C ALA A 60 12.42 -8.42 -0.82
N VAL A 61 11.69 -7.82 0.12
CA VAL A 61 10.28 -8.08 0.38
C VAL A 61 9.47 -6.86 -0.02
N ILE A 62 8.60 -7.00 -1.01
CA ILE A 62 7.71 -5.93 -1.50
C ILE A 62 6.31 -6.24 -0.97
N ASP A 63 5.95 -5.61 0.14
CA ASP A 63 4.70 -5.85 0.89
C ASP A 63 4.26 -4.55 1.59
N GLY A 64 3.31 -4.60 2.51
CA GLY A 64 2.84 -3.48 3.32
C GLY A 64 3.82 -2.98 4.41
N GLY A 65 5.10 -3.34 4.31
CA GLY A 65 6.14 -2.99 5.27
C GLY A 65 6.44 -4.06 6.31
N ILE A 66 7.27 -3.71 7.30
CA ILE A 66 7.71 -4.60 8.37
C ILE A 66 7.82 -3.82 9.68
N ASP A 67 7.49 -4.46 10.81
CA ASP A 67 7.84 -3.92 12.13
C ASP A 67 9.34 -4.09 12.37
N THR A 68 10.08 -3.00 12.21
CA THR A 68 11.53 -2.97 12.38
C THR A 68 11.97 -3.20 13.82
N ASN A 69 11.06 -3.04 14.80
CA ASN A 69 11.33 -3.30 16.22
C ASN A 69 10.98 -4.73 16.66
N HIS A 70 10.43 -5.55 15.75
CA HIS A 70 10.01 -6.90 16.07
C HIS A 70 11.20 -7.74 16.60
N VAL A 71 11.06 -8.30 17.80
CA VAL A 71 12.14 -8.96 18.54
C VAL A 71 12.86 -10.06 17.75
N ALA A 72 12.13 -10.80 16.92
CA ALA A 72 12.68 -11.89 16.12
C ALA A 72 13.31 -11.44 14.79
N LEU A 73 12.95 -10.25 14.29
CA LEU A 73 13.33 -9.79 12.94
C LEU A 73 14.39 -8.70 12.96
N LYS A 74 14.45 -7.86 14.00
CA LYS A 74 15.36 -6.71 14.07
C LYS A 74 16.85 -7.03 13.79
N ASN A 75 17.29 -8.23 14.17
CA ASN A 75 18.68 -8.68 13.97
C ASN A 75 18.92 -9.31 12.57
N LEU A 76 17.87 -9.50 11.78
CA LEU A 76 17.88 -10.09 10.44
C LEU A 76 17.61 -9.05 9.35
N LEU A 77 17.23 -7.82 9.72
CA LEU A 77 16.99 -6.75 8.78
C LEU A 77 18.28 -6.40 8.04
N TRP A 78 18.16 -6.23 6.73
CA TRP A 78 19.23 -5.62 5.95
C TRP A 78 19.44 -4.18 6.43
N THR A 79 20.70 -3.73 6.43
CA THR A 79 21.08 -2.36 6.79
C THR A 79 21.80 -1.72 5.61
N ASN A 80 21.32 -0.57 5.14
CA ASN A 80 22.02 0.22 4.14
C ASN A 80 23.29 0.81 4.77
N ALA A 81 24.44 0.20 4.48
CA ALA A 81 25.72 0.64 5.03
C ALA A 81 26.22 1.98 4.44
N LYS A 82 25.52 2.53 3.45
CA LYS A 82 25.85 3.81 2.82
C LYS A 82 25.08 5.00 3.39
N GLU A 83 24.08 4.75 4.24
CA GLU A 83 23.30 5.77 4.92
C GLU A 83 23.87 6.11 6.30
N ILE A 84 23.80 7.38 6.69
CA ILE A 84 24.07 7.85 8.05
C ILE A 84 22.72 8.07 8.74
N PRO A 85 22.34 7.23 9.73
CA PRO A 85 20.99 7.25 10.27
C PRO A 85 20.56 8.60 10.86
N ASN A 86 19.37 9.06 10.47
CA ASN A 86 18.65 10.22 11.02
C ASN A 86 19.35 11.57 10.74
N ASN A 87 20.09 11.69 9.64
CA ASN A 87 20.67 12.96 9.24
C ASN A 87 19.76 13.77 8.29
N ASN A 88 18.64 13.20 7.83
CA ASN A 88 17.71 13.75 6.83
C ASN A 88 18.39 14.05 5.48
N VAL A 89 19.40 13.27 5.10
CA VAL A 89 20.12 13.36 3.84
C VAL A 89 20.05 12.00 3.14
N ASP A 90 19.94 12.02 1.81
CA ASP A 90 20.17 10.85 0.96
C ASP A 90 21.68 10.75 0.72
N ASP A 91 22.37 9.98 1.59
CA ASP A 91 23.83 9.90 1.61
C ASP A 91 24.39 9.12 0.41
N ASP A 92 23.66 8.08 -0.01
CA ASP A 92 24.07 7.20 -1.10
C ASP A 92 23.60 7.66 -2.49
N LYS A 93 22.74 8.70 -2.53
CA LYS A 93 22.17 9.34 -3.72
C LYS A 93 21.31 8.41 -4.55
N ASN A 94 20.60 7.50 -3.90
CA ASN A 94 19.68 6.57 -4.56
C ASN A 94 18.26 7.16 -4.75
N GLY A 95 17.99 8.35 -4.19
CA GLY A 95 16.72 9.05 -4.26
C GLY A 95 15.83 8.87 -3.02
N TYR A 96 16.30 8.16 -1.99
CA TYR A 96 15.56 7.86 -0.77
C TYR A 96 16.34 8.35 0.45
N VAL A 97 15.76 9.27 1.20
CA VAL A 97 16.39 9.87 2.39
C VAL A 97 16.32 8.88 3.56
N ASP A 98 17.45 8.58 4.21
CA ASP A 98 17.51 7.75 5.43
C ASP A 98 16.90 6.33 5.24
N ASP A 99 17.11 5.67 4.10
CA ASP A 99 16.52 4.35 3.75
C ASP A 99 17.23 3.15 4.42
N LEU A 100 17.49 3.27 5.73
CA LEU A 100 18.34 2.38 6.52
C LEU A 100 17.98 0.88 6.43
N HIS A 101 16.68 0.55 6.42
CA HIS A 101 16.17 -0.82 6.38
C HIS A 101 15.28 -1.10 5.16
N GLY A 102 15.38 -0.25 4.14
CA GLY A 102 14.50 -0.24 2.98
C GLY A 102 13.64 1.03 2.92
N TRP A 103 12.64 1.02 2.05
CA TRP A 103 11.88 2.22 1.71
C TRP A 103 10.37 1.98 1.68
N ASN A 104 9.61 3.01 2.05
CA ASN A 104 8.16 3.04 1.93
C ASN A 104 7.73 3.85 0.70
N PHE A 105 7.41 3.16 -0.40
CA PHE A 105 6.96 3.80 -1.65
C PHE A 105 5.58 4.46 -1.58
N LEU A 106 4.79 4.14 -0.55
CA LEU A 106 3.50 4.76 -0.30
C LEU A 106 3.57 5.75 0.87
N GLY A 107 4.72 5.92 1.50
CA GLY A 107 4.87 6.76 2.69
C GLY A 107 5.00 8.24 2.36
N GLY A 108 4.60 9.09 3.30
CA GLY A 108 5.01 10.48 3.30
C GLY A 108 6.52 10.62 3.56
N LYS A 109 7.11 11.75 3.16
CA LYS A 109 8.45 12.19 3.59
C LYS A 109 8.60 12.20 5.12
N ASP A 110 7.50 12.36 5.85
CA ASP A 110 7.46 12.27 7.32
C ASP A 110 7.39 10.84 7.88
N GLY A 111 7.52 9.83 7.02
CA GLY A 111 7.56 8.41 7.41
C GLY A 111 6.19 7.83 7.77
N ARG A 112 5.08 8.58 7.62
CA ARG A 112 3.75 8.04 7.86
C ARG A 112 3.34 7.06 6.76
N ASN A 113 2.69 5.98 7.19
CA ASN A 113 2.07 5.01 6.28
C ASN A 113 0.71 5.52 5.79
N ILE A 114 0.40 5.26 4.53
CA ILE A 114 -0.96 5.42 4.00
C ILE A 114 -1.73 4.12 4.26
N ASP A 115 -2.70 4.17 5.17
CA ASP A 115 -3.52 2.99 5.55
C ASP A 115 -4.43 2.49 4.42
N LYS A 116 -4.76 3.35 3.46
CA LYS A 116 -5.64 3.04 2.32
C LYS A 116 -5.15 3.75 1.06
N ALA A 117 -4.54 2.99 0.15
CA ALA A 117 -4.26 3.42 -1.21
C ALA A 117 -5.21 2.71 -2.18
N ALA A 118 -5.60 3.39 -3.26
CA ALA A 118 -6.20 2.70 -4.39
C ALA A 118 -5.15 1.76 -5.00
N ALA A 119 -5.57 0.60 -5.52
CA ALA A 119 -4.65 -0.30 -6.19
C ALA A 119 -3.97 0.43 -7.36
N GLU A 120 -2.68 0.13 -7.61
CA GLU A 120 -1.95 0.74 -8.72
C GLU A 120 -2.65 0.54 -10.07
N MET A 121 -3.32 -0.60 -10.24
CA MET A 121 -4.18 -0.87 -11.39
C MET A 121 -5.28 0.19 -11.53
N THR A 122 -6.02 0.49 -10.46
CA THR A 122 -7.03 1.55 -10.47
C THR A 122 -6.43 2.89 -10.89
N ARG A 123 -5.26 3.26 -10.34
CA ARG A 123 -4.58 4.51 -10.63
C ARG A 123 -4.19 4.61 -12.11
N ILE A 124 -3.56 3.58 -12.65
CA ILE A 124 -3.12 3.54 -14.06
C ILE A 124 -4.32 3.65 -14.99
N TYR A 125 -5.38 2.86 -14.76
CA TYR A 125 -6.57 2.89 -15.61
C TYR A 125 -7.16 4.30 -15.69
N HIS A 126 -7.41 4.95 -14.55
CA HIS A 126 -8.05 6.26 -14.52
C HIS A 126 -7.16 7.38 -15.07
N ARG A 127 -5.87 7.36 -14.75
CA ARG A 127 -4.88 8.34 -15.24
C ARG A 127 -4.88 8.45 -16.77
N TYR A 128 -4.95 7.32 -17.46
CA TYR A 128 -4.92 7.31 -18.94
C TYR A 128 -6.27 7.01 -19.59
N LYS A 129 -7.35 6.92 -18.81
CA LYS A 129 -8.70 6.64 -19.34
C LYS A 129 -9.09 7.62 -20.44
N ASN A 130 -8.97 8.92 -20.18
CA ASN A 130 -9.33 9.95 -21.16
C ASN A 130 -8.39 9.97 -22.39
N VAL A 131 -7.22 9.32 -22.29
CA VAL A 131 -6.25 9.23 -23.38
C VAL A 131 -6.60 8.06 -24.29
N TYR A 132 -6.91 6.89 -23.74
CA TYR A 132 -7.01 5.63 -24.49
C TYR A 132 -8.42 5.01 -24.58
N ASP A 133 -9.31 5.26 -23.62
CA ASP A 133 -10.63 4.61 -23.55
C ASP A 133 -11.51 4.98 -24.75
N GLY A 134 -12.07 3.97 -25.41
CA GLY A 134 -12.88 4.13 -26.62
C GLY A 134 -12.12 4.63 -27.86
N LYS A 135 -10.78 4.78 -27.82
CA LYS A 135 -9.98 5.26 -28.94
C LYS A 135 -9.19 4.13 -29.61
N GLN A 136 -9.06 4.19 -30.93
CA GLN A 136 -8.14 3.31 -31.65
C GLN A 136 -6.72 3.89 -31.57
N ILE A 137 -5.79 3.11 -31.01
CA ILE A 137 -4.40 3.51 -30.82
C ILE A 137 -3.52 2.69 -31.76
N ASP A 138 -2.85 3.36 -32.69
CA ASP A 138 -1.85 2.75 -33.56
C ASP A 138 -0.49 2.71 -32.84
N THR A 139 -0.12 1.53 -32.33
CA THR A 139 1.12 1.34 -31.58
C THR A 139 2.40 1.57 -32.40
N ASN A 140 2.31 1.66 -33.72
CA ASN A 140 3.46 1.93 -34.58
C ASN A 140 3.84 3.42 -34.60
N GLN A 141 2.93 4.30 -34.20
CA GLN A 141 3.15 5.74 -34.13
C GLN A 141 3.62 6.20 -32.74
N LEU A 142 3.60 5.30 -31.76
CA LEU A 142 4.03 5.57 -30.39
C LEU A 142 5.54 5.40 -30.26
N ASN A 143 6.17 6.27 -29.47
CA ASN A 143 7.52 6.01 -29.01
C ASN A 143 7.54 4.87 -27.97
N ALA A 144 8.73 4.38 -27.61
CA ALA A 144 8.87 3.23 -26.70
C ALA A 144 8.11 3.43 -25.36
N LYS A 145 8.26 4.60 -24.74
CA LYS A 145 7.62 4.90 -23.44
C LYS A 145 6.10 4.99 -23.54
N GLU A 146 5.59 5.63 -24.60
CA GLU A 146 4.15 5.73 -24.87
C GLU A 146 3.54 4.35 -25.15
N LYS A 147 4.28 3.51 -25.87
CA LYS A 147 3.87 2.13 -26.17
C LYS A 147 3.79 1.29 -24.90
N ASP A 148 4.81 1.34 -24.04
CA ASP A 148 4.80 0.63 -22.75
C ASP A 148 3.63 1.12 -21.88
N THR A 149 3.44 2.43 -21.80
CA THR A 149 2.32 3.04 -21.05
C THR A 149 0.97 2.55 -21.58
N TYR A 150 0.79 2.52 -22.90
CA TYR A 150 -0.44 2.03 -23.52
C TYR A 150 -0.68 0.54 -23.27
N LEU A 151 0.36 -0.30 -23.35
CA LEU A 151 0.25 -1.74 -23.10
C LEU A 151 -0.11 -2.05 -21.64
N ILE A 152 0.54 -1.37 -20.69
CA ILE A 152 0.20 -1.48 -19.27
C ILE A 152 -1.24 -1.03 -19.05
N TRP A 153 -1.63 0.14 -19.54
CA TRP A 153 -3.01 0.62 -19.41
C TRP A 153 -4.03 -0.35 -20.01
N LYS A 154 -3.75 -0.92 -21.18
CA LYS A 154 -4.64 -1.89 -21.85
C LYS A 154 -4.80 -3.16 -21.02
N GLN A 155 -3.72 -3.68 -20.44
CA GLN A 155 -3.79 -4.81 -19.51
C GLN A 155 -4.66 -4.47 -18.30
N THR A 156 -4.37 -3.34 -17.66
CA THR A 156 -5.13 -2.85 -16.51
C THR A 156 -6.62 -2.65 -16.82
N ALA A 157 -6.96 -2.09 -17.99
CA ALA A 157 -8.35 -1.90 -18.42
C ALA A 157 -9.12 -3.22 -18.56
N ASN A 158 -8.43 -4.31 -18.90
CA ASN A 158 -9.05 -5.64 -18.95
C ASN A 158 -9.27 -6.22 -17.55
N GLU A 159 -8.33 -6.01 -16.63
CA GLU A 159 -8.35 -6.55 -15.26
C GLU A 159 -9.31 -5.76 -14.35
N ILE A 160 -9.43 -4.44 -14.53
CA ILE A 160 -10.26 -3.58 -13.68
C ILE A 160 -11.76 -3.80 -13.86
N ASN A 161 -12.19 -4.29 -15.03
CA ASN A 161 -13.58 -4.67 -15.28
C ASN A 161 -14.06 -5.83 -14.40
N VAL A 162 -13.18 -6.43 -13.58
CA VAL A 162 -13.46 -7.56 -12.69
C VAL A 162 -13.64 -7.15 -11.22
N ALA A 163 -13.41 -5.88 -10.83
CA ALA A 163 -13.47 -5.45 -9.43
C ALA A 163 -14.41 -4.24 -9.19
N GLU A 164 -15.66 -4.50 -8.77
CA GLU A 164 -16.65 -3.45 -8.43
C GLU A 164 -16.29 -2.60 -7.17
N ASN A 165 -15.21 -2.92 -6.45
CA ASN A 165 -14.85 -2.23 -5.20
C ASN A 165 -13.92 -1.01 -5.35
N ASP A 166 -13.32 -0.79 -6.52
CA ASP A 166 -12.31 0.26 -6.73
C ASP A 166 -12.87 1.63 -7.17
N LEU A 167 -14.11 1.67 -7.68
CA LEU A 167 -14.78 2.91 -8.10
C LEU A 167 -15.05 3.85 -6.91
N GLY A 168 -15.33 3.30 -5.72
CA GLY A 168 -15.64 4.09 -4.53
C GLY A 168 -14.45 4.88 -4.00
N ALA A 169 -13.27 4.25 -3.95
CA ALA A 169 -12.04 4.89 -3.51
C ALA A 169 -11.61 6.02 -4.46
N LEU A 170 -11.71 5.78 -5.77
CA LEU A 170 -11.41 6.81 -6.77
C LEU A 170 -12.39 7.98 -6.69
N GLN A 171 -13.70 7.71 -6.59
CA GLN A 171 -14.71 8.76 -6.48
C GLN A 171 -14.46 9.62 -5.22
N TYR A 172 -14.05 8.98 -4.12
CA TYR A 172 -13.64 9.68 -2.91
C TYR A 172 -12.44 10.61 -3.15
N ILE A 173 -11.36 10.12 -3.78
CA ILE A 173 -10.16 10.94 -4.06
C ILE A 173 -10.51 12.07 -5.05
N LYS A 174 -11.35 11.82 -6.05
CA LYS A 174 -11.87 12.85 -6.97
C LYS A 174 -12.64 13.95 -6.25
N MET A 175 -13.51 13.58 -5.31
CA MET A 175 -14.26 14.53 -4.51
C MET A 175 -13.33 15.34 -3.60
N ALA A 176 -12.36 14.67 -2.97
CA ALA A 176 -11.34 15.31 -2.13
C ALA A 176 -10.49 16.31 -2.91
N SER A 177 -9.96 15.93 -4.07
CA SER A 177 -9.18 16.80 -4.97
C SER A 177 -9.97 18.06 -5.35
N ASN A 178 -11.22 17.89 -5.77
CA ASN A 178 -12.09 19.02 -6.12
C ASN A 178 -12.41 19.92 -4.91
N ALA A 179 -12.62 19.34 -3.73
CA ALA A 179 -12.87 20.09 -2.50
C ALA A 179 -11.64 20.93 -2.11
N ILE A 180 -10.44 20.32 -2.11
CA ILE A 180 -9.16 20.97 -1.82
C ILE A 180 -8.92 22.14 -2.78
N LYS A 181 -9.12 21.95 -4.08
CA LYS A 181 -9.01 23.03 -5.08
C LYS A 181 -9.97 24.19 -4.81
N LYS A 182 -11.25 23.89 -4.56
CA LYS A 182 -12.27 24.91 -4.25
C LYS A 182 -11.94 25.69 -2.98
N MET A 183 -11.53 24.99 -1.92
CA MET A 183 -11.16 25.62 -0.65
C MET A 183 -9.90 26.48 -0.82
N GLY A 184 -8.87 25.99 -1.52
CA GLY A 184 -7.66 26.76 -1.81
C GLY A 184 -7.96 28.04 -2.59
N ALA A 185 -8.83 27.98 -3.61
CA ALA A 185 -9.25 29.16 -4.37
C ALA A 185 -9.98 30.23 -3.52
N ILE A 186 -10.64 29.83 -2.43
CA ILE A 186 -11.24 30.77 -1.48
C ILE A 186 -10.16 31.36 -0.56
N LEU A 187 -9.26 30.53 -0.03
CA LEU A 187 -8.17 30.98 0.83
C LEU A 187 -7.24 31.97 0.13
N LEU A 188 -6.95 31.74 -1.15
CA LEU A 188 -6.11 32.61 -1.98
C LEU A 188 -6.72 33.99 -2.28
N LYS A 189 -7.95 34.26 -1.86
CA LYS A 189 -8.51 35.62 -1.91
C LYS A 189 -7.97 36.52 -0.80
N GLU A 190 -7.51 35.93 0.32
CA GLU A 190 -6.95 36.66 1.46
C GLU A 190 -5.47 36.30 1.73
N LEU A 191 -4.99 35.18 1.19
CA LEU A 191 -3.58 34.79 1.21
C LEU A 191 -2.87 35.31 -0.06
N PRO A 192 -1.72 35.99 0.09
CA PRO A 192 -0.98 36.55 -1.05
C PRO A 192 -0.16 35.50 -1.84
N ASP A 193 0.09 34.32 -1.26
CA ASP A 193 0.96 33.29 -1.84
C ASP A 193 0.21 31.96 -1.96
N SER A 194 0.34 31.32 -3.12
CA SER A 194 -0.19 29.96 -3.34
C SER A 194 0.62 28.89 -2.63
N ASN A 195 1.87 29.14 -2.21
CA ASN A 195 2.72 28.16 -1.54
C ASN A 195 2.46 27.99 -0.04
N PHE A 196 1.27 28.35 0.45
CA PHE A 196 0.93 28.11 1.84
C PHE A 196 0.94 26.60 2.14
N THR A 197 1.47 26.25 3.31
CA THR A 197 1.44 24.91 3.89
C THR A 197 0.37 24.85 4.98
N THR A 198 0.01 23.66 5.48
CA THR A 198 -0.96 23.62 6.59
C THR A 198 -0.37 24.18 7.89
N SER A 199 0.94 24.05 8.12
CA SER A 199 1.62 24.73 9.24
C SER A 199 1.48 26.25 9.17
N THR A 200 1.72 26.86 8.00
CA THR A 200 1.51 28.32 7.84
C THR A 200 0.05 28.70 8.03
N LEU A 201 -0.88 27.89 7.49
CA LEU A 201 -2.31 28.14 7.58
C LEU A 201 -2.86 28.00 9.00
N GLU A 202 -2.33 27.12 9.85
CA GLU A 202 -2.72 26.95 11.26
C GLU A 202 -2.58 28.27 12.04
N SER A 203 -1.50 29.02 11.81
CA SER A 203 -1.23 30.30 12.48
C SER A 203 -1.94 31.51 11.84
N TYR A 204 -2.33 31.42 10.56
CA TYR A 204 -3.00 32.50 9.83
C TYR A 204 -4.36 32.88 10.44
N GLN A 205 -4.67 34.17 10.54
CA GLN A 205 -5.97 34.66 11.03
C GLN A 205 -6.77 35.28 9.88
N PRO A 206 -7.79 34.58 9.34
CA PRO A 206 -8.61 35.11 8.26
C PRO A 206 -9.43 36.31 8.70
N ILE A 207 -9.63 37.25 7.77
CA ILE A 207 -10.43 38.47 7.99
C ILE A 207 -11.92 38.13 7.87
N GLY A 208 -12.29 37.32 6.87
CA GLY A 208 -13.67 36.94 6.60
C GLY A 208 -14.10 35.65 7.30
N ARG A 209 -15.36 35.59 7.76
CA ARG A 209 -15.98 34.37 8.33
C ARG A 209 -15.94 33.18 7.35
N VAL A 210 -16.19 33.45 6.07
CA VAL A 210 -16.14 32.41 5.01
C VAL A 210 -14.74 31.82 4.88
N THR A 211 -13.71 32.66 4.94
CA THR A 211 -12.32 32.24 4.85
C THR A 211 -11.89 31.49 6.10
N LEU A 212 -12.37 31.89 7.28
CA LEU A 212 -12.19 31.15 8.54
C LEU A 212 -12.79 29.74 8.48
N ASP A 213 -14.06 29.64 8.09
CA ASP A 213 -14.74 28.35 7.97
C ASP A 213 -14.05 27.45 6.92
N THR A 214 -13.61 28.04 5.81
CA THR A 214 -12.86 27.36 4.75
C THR A 214 -11.50 26.88 5.23
N LYS A 215 -10.75 27.70 5.98
CA LYS A 215 -9.47 27.30 6.60
C LYS A 215 -9.68 26.06 7.46
N MET A 216 -10.70 26.08 8.33
CA MET A 216 -10.98 24.95 9.22
C MET A 216 -11.37 23.68 8.46
N ALA A 217 -12.15 23.82 7.37
CA ALA A 217 -12.49 22.70 6.51
C ALA A 217 -11.27 22.14 5.75
N TYR A 218 -10.40 23.02 5.24
CA TYR A 218 -9.17 22.65 4.55
C TYR A 218 -8.24 21.87 5.47
N LEU A 219 -7.96 22.39 6.68
CA LEU A 219 -7.11 21.72 7.67
C LEU A 219 -7.65 20.32 8.05
N ARG A 220 -8.97 20.19 8.20
CA ARG A 220 -9.60 18.87 8.45
C ARG A 220 -9.44 17.93 7.26
N ALA A 221 -9.66 18.41 6.04
CA ALA A 221 -9.56 17.60 4.84
C ALA A 221 -8.14 17.09 4.62
N VAL A 222 -7.13 17.98 4.70
CA VAL A 222 -5.71 17.61 4.60
C VAL A 222 -5.33 16.56 5.66
N LYS A 223 -5.79 16.75 6.90
CA LYS A 223 -5.57 15.79 7.98
C LYS A 223 -6.20 14.42 7.70
N ILE A 224 -7.43 14.37 7.22
CA ILE A 224 -8.14 13.11 6.88
C ILE A 224 -7.44 12.39 5.73
N LEU A 225 -6.95 13.14 4.76
CA LEU A 225 -6.23 12.61 3.59
C LEU A 225 -4.78 12.20 3.93
N GLY A 226 -4.31 12.43 5.16
CA GLY A 226 -2.96 12.10 5.57
C GLY A 226 -1.88 12.98 4.92
N ILE A 227 -2.25 14.09 4.26
CA ILE A 227 -1.30 14.99 3.60
C ILE A 227 -0.39 15.65 4.65
N GLU A 228 0.88 15.83 4.30
CA GLU A 228 1.89 16.36 5.22
C GLU A 228 1.69 17.83 5.53
N LYS A 229 2.18 18.23 6.71
CA LYS A 229 1.97 19.60 7.16
C LYS A 229 2.69 20.64 6.31
N GLU A 230 3.87 20.27 5.83
CA GLU A 230 4.76 21.12 5.05
C GLU A 230 4.58 21.01 3.54
N SER A 231 3.69 20.12 3.06
CA SER A 231 3.30 20.12 1.65
C SER A 231 2.65 21.46 1.30
N THR A 232 3.17 22.11 0.26
CA THR A 232 2.60 23.35 -0.27
C THR A 232 1.28 23.06 -0.98
N TYR A 233 0.34 24.00 -0.96
CA TYR A 233 -0.94 23.83 -1.66
C TYR A 233 -0.80 23.37 -3.14
N PRO A 234 0.14 23.85 -3.96
CA PRO A 234 0.34 23.37 -5.32
C PRO A 234 0.81 21.92 -5.38
N GLU A 235 1.70 21.49 -4.48
CA GLU A 235 2.12 20.09 -4.35
C GLU A 235 0.91 19.22 -3.98
N VAL A 236 0.12 19.63 -2.99
CA VAL A 236 -1.09 18.90 -2.58
C VAL A 236 -2.08 18.75 -3.75
N VAL A 237 -2.30 19.81 -4.52
CA VAL A 237 -3.19 19.76 -5.67
C VAL A 237 -2.66 18.80 -6.73
N LYS A 238 -1.35 18.89 -7.04
CA LYS A 238 -0.69 18.02 -8.01
C LYS A 238 -0.77 16.55 -7.59
N ASP A 239 -0.43 16.25 -6.34
CA ASP A 239 -0.45 14.88 -5.82
C ASP A 239 -1.86 14.29 -5.89
N LEU A 240 -2.88 15.05 -5.47
CA LEU A 240 -4.27 14.61 -5.56
C LEU A 240 -4.76 14.44 -7.01
N GLU A 241 -4.25 15.21 -7.97
CA GLU A 241 -4.52 15.02 -9.39
C GLU A 241 -3.86 13.75 -9.95
N GLU A 242 -2.72 13.31 -9.40
CA GLU A 242 -2.10 12.06 -9.84
C GLU A 242 -2.95 10.81 -9.55
N TYR A 243 -3.91 10.94 -8.63
CA TYR A 243 -4.85 9.89 -8.24
C TYR A 243 -6.20 9.93 -8.98
N VAL A 244 -6.47 10.91 -9.86
CA VAL A 244 -7.80 11.13 -10.48
C VAL A 244 -7.72 11.47 -11.96
#